data_AF-A0A940WKX5-F1
#
_entry.id   AF-A0A940WKX5-F1
#
_cell.length_a   1.000
_cell.length_b   1.000
_cell.length_c   1.000
_cell.angle_alpha   90.00
_cell.angle_beta   90.00
_cell.angle_gamma   90.00
#
_symmetry.space_group_name_H-M   'P 1'
#
loop_
_entity.id
_entity.type
_entity.pdbx_description
1 polymer ?
#
loop_
_entity_poly.entity_id
_entity_poly.type
_entity_poly.pdbx_seq_one_letter_code
_entity_poly.pdbx_strand_id
1 'polypeptide(L)'
;MTATATERHSGDELAHPWPADRYEVRCDRDNPFAGSRDRYHFAKNAVDSAKALERAGLARRVLVVRLEDERVIYDRVGQVDLPPEAW
;
A
#
# COMPACT_ATOMS: atom_id res chain seq x y z
N MET A 1 -33.92 14.39 -3.16
CA MET A 1 -32.82 15.02 -2.40
C MET A 1 -31.53 14.64 -3.10
N THR A 2 -30.98 15.55 -3.91
CA THR A 2 -29.82 15.30 -4.77
C THR A 2 -28.60 15.86 -4.07
N ALA A 3 -27.66 15.00 -3.68
CA ALA A 3 -26.42 15.41 -3.04
C ALA A 3 -25.46 15.95 -4.10
N THR A 4 -25.15 17.24 -4.02
CA THR A 4 -24.18 17.93 -4.86
C THR A 4 -22.78 17.43 -4.48
N ALA A 5 -22.07 16.83 -5.44
CA ALA A 5 -20.66 16.49 -5.28
C ALA A 5 -19.86 17.79 -5.17
N THR A 6 -19.22 18.01 -4.02
CA THR A 6 -18.26 19.10 -3.84
C THR A 6 -16.99 18.77 -4.60
N GLU A 7 -16.87 19.25 -5.84
CA GLU A 7 -15.59 19.33 -6.53
C GLU A 7 -14.68 20.31 -5.77
N ARG A 8 -13.65 19.79 -5.11
CA ARG A 8 -12.57 20.62 -4.60
C ARG A 8 -11.64 20.94 -5.76
N HIS A 9 -11.79 22.15 -6.29
CA HIS A 9 -10.79 22.79 -7.12
C HIS A 9 -9.63 23.20 -6.21
N SER A 10 -8.55 22.41 -6.18
CA SER A 10 -7.30 22.79 -5.52
C SER A 10 -6.51 23.67 -6.48
N GLY A 11 -6.63 24.99 -6.31
CA GLY A 11 -5.75 25.96 -6.96
C GLY A 11 -4.34 25.89 -6.38
N ASP A 12 -3.36 26.04 -7.27
CA ASP A 12 -1.94 26.32 -7.00
C ASP A 12 -1.33 25.48 -5.86
N GLU A 13 -1.20 24.18 -6.11
CA GLU A 13 -0.62 23.23 -5.17
C GLU A 13 0.88 23.53 -5.00
N LEU A 14 1.23 24.22 -3.91
CA LEU A 14 2.57 24.12 -3.35
C LEU A 14 2.97 22.65 -3.34
N ALA A 15 4.07 22.33 -4.02
CA ALA A 15 4.57 20.97 -4.08
C ALA A 15 4.62 20.43 -2.65
N HIS A 16 3.91 19.32 -2.41
CA HIS A 16 3.82 18.74 -1.08
C HIS A 16 5.26 18.47 -0.60
N PRO A 17 5.67 18.94 0.59
CA PRO A 17 7.06 18.88 1.02
C PRO A 17 7.55 17.45 1.22
N TRP A 18 6.61 16.51 1.34
CA TRP A 18 6.88 15.09 1.37
C TRP A 18 6.76 14.51 -0.04
N PRO A 19 7.73 13.69 -0.48
CA PRO A 19 7.62 13.01 -1.75
C PRO A 19 6.39 12.10 -1.73
N ALA A 20 5.77 11.90 -2.90
CA ALA A 20 4.65 10.97 -3.02
C ALA A 20 5.05 9.58 -2.48
N ASP A 21 4.10 8.94 -1.79
CA ASP A 21 4.23 7.53 -1.46
C ASP A 21 4.34 6.73 -2.75
N ARG A 22 5.25 5.75 -2.76
CA ARG A 22 5.53 4.94 -3.96
C ARG A 22 5.03 3.52 -3.82
N TYR A 23 4.76 3.09 -2.59
CA TYR A 23 4.38 1.72 -2.28
C TYR A 23 3.22 1.71 -1.30
N GLU A 24 2.35 0.71 -1.43
CA GLU A 24 1.23 0.47 -0.54
C GLU A 24 1.25 -0.98 -0.06
N VAL A 25 1.29 -1.17 1.25
CA VAL A 25 1.10 -2.46 1.91
C VAL A 25 -0.39 -2.64 2.13
N ARG A 26 -0.99 -3.67 1.52
CA ARG A 26 -2.38 -4.04 1.72
C ARG A 26 -2.46 -5.29 2.58
N CYS A 27 -3.27 -5.24 3.61
CA CYS A 27 -3.49 -6.35 4.54
C CYS A 27 -4.95 -6.76 4.51
N ASP A 28 -5.20 -8.02 4.16
CA ASP A 28 -6.52 -8.64 4.30
C ASP A 28 -6.56 -9.49 5.57
N ARG A 29 -7.59 -9.28 6.39
CA ARG A 29 -7.81 -9.98 7.66
C ARG A 29 -9.13 -10.75 7.63
N ASP A 30 -9.26 -11.75 8.50
CA ASP A 30 -10.54 -12.43 8.69
C ASP A 30 -11.56 -11.53 9.40
N ASN A 31 -12.83 -11.71 9.06
CA ASN A 31 -13.96 -11.10 9.77
C ASN A 31 -13.82 -11.42 11.28
N PRO A 32 -13.94 -10.44 12.19
CA PRO A 32 -14.53 -9.10 12.03
C PRO A 32 -13.55 -7.96 11.78
N PHE A 33 -12.28 -8.23 11.51
CA PHE A 33 -11.29 -7.18 11.38
C PHE A 33 -11.30 -6.58 9.97
N ALA A 34 -11.28 -5.24 9.90
CA ALA A 34 -11.08 -4.55 8.63
C ALA A 34 -9.65 -4.76 8.12
N GLY A 35 -9.51 -4.85 6.79
CA GLY A 35 -8.21 -4.76 6.15
C GLY A 35 -7.56 -3.39 6.40
N SER A 36 -6.26 -3.29 6.19
CA SER A 36 -5.53 -2.00 6.24
C SER A 36 -4.76 -1.74 4.96
N ARG A 37 -4.50 -0.46 4.69
CA ARG A 37 -3.68 0.00 3.58
C ARG A 37 -2.71 1.05 4.12
N ASP A 38 -1.43 0.69 4.15
CA ASP A 38 -0.37 1.51 4.73
C ASP A 38 0.60 1.92 3.62
N ARG A 39 0.85 3.23 3.48
CA ARG A 39 1.67 3.76 2.39
C ARG A 39 3.09 4.08 2.82
N TYR A 40 4.03 3.85 1.92
CA TYR A 40 5.46 3.99 2.16
C TYR A 40 6.15 4.65 0.97
N HIS A 41 7.12 5.49 1.28
CA HIS A 41 8.00 6.07 0.28
C HIS A 41 9.07 5.08 -0.22
N PHE A 42 9.59 4.21 0.66
CA PHE A 42 10.68 3.27 0.35
C PHE A 42 10.19 1.82 0.27
N ALA A 43 10.53 1.12 -0.82
CA ALA A 43 10.16 -0.29 -1.05
C ALA A 43 10.60 -1.21 0.10
N LYS A 44 11.86 -1.05 0.54
CA LYS A 44 12.44 -1.84 1.63
C LYS A 44 11.56 -1.81 2.87
N ASN A 45 11.12 -0.62 3.28
CA ASN A 45 10.29 -0.47 4.48
C ASN A 45 8.91 -1.12 4.29
N ALA A 46 8.34 -1.02 3.09
CA ALA A 46 7.07 -1.66 2.76
C ALA A 46 7.17 -3.20 2.80
N VAL A 47 8.22 -3.78 2.20
CA VAL A 47 8.47 -5.23 2.19
C VAL A 47 8.82 -5.75 3.58
N ASP A 48 9.64 -5.04 4.34
CA ASP A 48 9.98 -5.42 5.73
C ASP A 48 8.73 -5.38 6.63
N SER A 49 7.87 -4.37 6.47
CA SER A 49 6.57 -4.27 7.16
C SER A 49 5.65 -5.44 6.78
N ALA A 50 5.53 -5.75 5.49
CA ALA A 50 4.73 -6.88 5.03
C ALA A 50 5.20 -8.22 5.63
N LYS A 51 6.52 -8.47 5.58
CA LYS A 51 7.14 -9.66 6.19
C LYS A 51 6.96 -9.70 7.71
N ALA A 52 6.95 -8.56 8.39
CA ALA A 52 6.66 -8.51 9.83
C ALA A 52 5.20 -8.86 10.14
N LEU A 53 4.25 -8.32 9.36
CA LEU A 53 2.83 -8.60 9.51
C LEU A 53 2.47 -10.06 9.25
N GLU A 54 3.10 -10.67 8.24
CA GLU A 54 2.97 -12.12 8.01
C GLU A 54 3.49 -12.94 9.18
N ARG A 55 4.70 -12.62 9.67
CA ARG A 55 5.31 -13.35 10.81
C ARG A 55 4.47 -13.23 12.07
N ALA A 56 3.78 -12.10 12.26
CA ALA A 56 2.87 -11.90 13.38
C ALA A 56 1.57 -12.71 13.26
N GLY A 57 1.24 -13.25 12.07
CA GLY A 57 0.01 -14.02 11.84
C GLY A 57 -1.27 -13.19 11.93
N LEU A 58 -1.16 -11.87 11.80
CA LEU A 58 -2.28 -10.92 12.02
C LEU A 58 -3.10 -10.63 10.75
N ALA A 59 -2.71 -11.22 9.62
CA ALA A 59 -3.35 -11.04 8.32
C ALA A 59 -3.37 -12.38 7.57
N ARG A 60 -4.44 -12.60 6.80
CA ARG A 60 -4.55 -13.77 5.90
C ARG A 60 -3.67 -13.63 4.68
N ARG A 61 -3.55 -12.39 4.19
CA ARG A 61 -2.73 -12.04 3.06
C ARG A 61 -2.19 -10.64 3.26
N VAL A 62 -0.91 -10.49 2.97
CA VAL A 62 -0.24 -9.19 2.96
C VAL A 62 0.45 -9.07 1.62
N LEU A 63 0.26 -7.94 0.97
CA LEU A 63 0.87 -7.68 -0.34
C LEU A 63 1.42 -6.26 -0.40
N VAL A 64 2.47 -6.07 -1.19
CA VAL A 64 3.09 -4.77 -1.44
C VAL A 64 2.92 -4.42 -2.90
N VAL A 65 2.28 -3.28 -3.15
CA VAL A 65 2.02 -2.75 -4.48
C VAL A 65 2.87 -1.52 -4.71
N ARG A 66 3.59 -1.47 -5.84
CA ARG A 66 4.17 -0.23 -6.35
C ARG A 66 3.07 0.59 -7.01
N LEU A 67 2.87 1.82 -6.55
CA LEU A 67 1.76 2.66 -6.96
C LEU A 67 1.93 3.25 -8.36
N GLU A 68 3.16 3.37 -8.85
CA GLU A 68 3.47 3.93 -10.18
C GLU A 68 2.84 3.11 -11.33
N ASP A 69 2.83 1.78 -11.19
CA ASP A 69 2.37 0.84 -12.22
C ASP A 69 1.44 -0.26 -11.70
N GLU A 70 0.93 -0.09 -10.47
CA GLU A 70 0.11 -1.05 -9.73
C GLU A 70 0.72 -2.47 -9.62
N ARG A 71 2.03 -2.59 -9.78
CA ARG A 71 2.72 -3.87 -9.77
C ARG A 71 2.84 -4.43 -8.36
N VAL A 72 2.47 -5.69 -8.17
CA VAL A 72 2.77 -6.42 -6.93
C VAL A 72 4.24 -6.80 -6.91
N ILE A 73 4.97 -6.31 -5.91
CA ILE A 73 6.40 -6.61 -5.73
C ILE A 73 6.62 -7.69 -4.66
N TYR A 74 5.65 -7.87 -3.78
CA TYR A 74 5.66 -8.89 -2.74
C TYR A 74 4.23 -9.38 -2.44
N ASP A 75 4.04 -10.69 -2.42
CA ASP A 75 2.82 -11.39 -2.01
C ASP A 75 3.14 -12.87 -1.85
N ARG A 76 3.27 -13.34 -0.61
CA ARG A 76 3.63 -14.75 -0.35
C ARG A 76 2.57 -15.73 -0.81
N VAL A 77 1.29 -15.38 -0.68
CA VAL A 77 0.17 -16.26 -1.06
C VAL A 77 0.13 -16.42 -2.57
N GLY A 78 0.38 -15.33 -3.30
CA GLY A 78 0.54 -15.33 -4.76
C GLY A 78 1.91 -15.78 -5.26
N GLN A 79 2.82 -16.20 -4.37
CA GLN A 79 4.19 -16.61 -4.69
C GLN A 79 5.03 -15.53 -5.41
N VAL A 80 4.83 -14.27 -5.05
CA VAL A 80 5.61 -13.13 -5.55
C VAL A 80 6.57 -12.66 -4.46
N ASP A 81 7.87 -12.70 -4.73
CA ASP A 81 8.91 -12.06 -3.93
C ASP A 81 9.97 -11.55 -4.92
N LEU A 82 9.74 -10.36 -5.47
CA LEU A 82 10.69 -9.77 -6.41
C LEU A 82 11.99 -9.41 -5.67
N PRO A 83 13.16 -9.49 -6.33
CA PRO A 83 14.40 -9.05 -5.72
C PRO A 83 14.46 -7.51 -5.65
N PRO A 84 15.29 -6.92 -4.77
CA PRO A 84 15.38 -5.47 -4.57
C PRO A 84 15.59 -4.63 -5.83
N GLU A 85 16.28 -5.18 -6.82
CA GLU A 85 16.57 -4.53 -8.11
C GLU A 85 15.31 -4.38 -8.99
N ALA A 86 14.23 -5.10 -8.65
CA ALA A 86 12.96 -5.12 -9.38
C ALA A 86 11.79 -4.54 -8.59
N TRP A 87 12.04 -3.97 -7.41
CA TRP A 87 11.05 -3.25 -6.61
C TRP A 87 10.64 -1.92 -7.24
#